data_AF-A0A199VHT9-F1
#
_entry.id   AF-A0A199VHT9-F1
#
_cell.length_a   1.000
_cell.length_b   1.000
_cell.length_c   1.000
_cell.angle_alpha   90.00
_cell.angle_beta   90.00
_cell.angle_gamma   90.00
#
_symmetry.space_group_name_H-M   'P 1'
#
loop_
_entity.id
_entity.type
_entity.pdbx_description
1 polymer ?
#
loop_
_entity_poly.entity_id
_entity_poly.type
_entity_poly.pdbx_seq_one_letter_code
_entity_poly.pdbx_strand_id
1 'polypeptide(L)'
;MALREEKVRKVLRERILAVRFLPFGDRTVIAAGNKLGHLGFWDVDYSGGDGDGDGVFVYFPHRAPISGISVHLDSPTKIFTSCYDGFICLMDADSETFNMIYSCGYSIYSLCQAPHDNTSLYFGERGELKLFDLRVGKVSGSWDLHEQRINTIDFHPENVNLFATSSTDGTACIWDLRRSKENKLECLKTVQHNRAVHSAHFSPSGSCLATTSRDDKVRIISGANFEDLFMIKHNNQTGRWLSTFRAIWGWDDSYLYLGNMRRAVDVISVADRTTTTLESEHVTSIPCRFAAHPYNVGSLACATAGGKVFLWTKS
;
A
#
# COMPACT_ATOMS: atom_id res chain seq x y z
N MET A 1 3.86 -0.74 21.25
CA MET A 1 3.28 0.47 20.63
C MET A 1 2.02 0.82 21.39
N ALA A 2 1.65 2.09 21.46
CA ALA A 2 0.43 2.55 22.11
C ALA A 2 -0.39 3.40 21.13
N LEU A 3 -1.71 3.43 21.36
CA LEU A 3 -2.65 4.30 20.66
C LEU A 3 -3.33 5.17 21.71
N ARG A 4 -3.22 6.49 21.56
CA ARG A 4 -3.89 7.49 22.40
C ARG A 4 -5.04 8.13 21.64
N GLU A 5 -6.00 8.72 22.35
CA GLU A 5 -7.22 9.29 21.77
C GLU A 5 -6.92 10.37 20.71
N GLU A 6 -5.95 11.25 20.97
CA GLU A 6 -5.52 12.32 20.07
C GLU A 6 -4.89 11.80 18.76
N LYS A 7 -4.49 10.52 18.73
CA LYS A 7 -3.94 9.85 17.56
C LYS A 7 -5.01 9.04 16.79
N VAL A 8 -6.27 9.44 16.90
CA VAL A 8 -7.39 8.91 16.13
C VAL A 8 -8.11 10.03 15.39
N ARG A 9 -8.27 9.90 14.07
CA ARG A 9 -8.97 10.91 13.28
C ARG A 9 -9.88 10.31 12.22
N LYS A 10 -11.08 10.88 12.07
CA LYS A 10 -12.01 10.58 10.97
C LYS A 10 -11.59 11.41 9.77
N VAL A 11 -10.71 10.87 8.92
CA VAL A 11 -10.15 11.58 7.76
C VAL A 11 -11.13 11.61 6.59
N LEU A 12 -11.89 10.51 6.38
CA LEU A 12 -12.85 10.39 5.27
C LEU A 12 -14.19 9.81 5.73
N ARG A 13 -15.26 10.07 4.99
CA ARG A 13 -16.62 9.58 5.32
C ARG A 13 -16.81 8.08 5.06
N GLU A 14 -16.09 7.53 4.08
CA GLU A 14 -16.24 6.17 3.54
C GLU A 14 -14.96 5.30 3.63
N ARG A 15 -15.09 4.03 3.25
CA ARG A 15 -14.01 3.02 3.30
C ARG A 15 -12.71 3.49 2.68
N ILE A 16 -11.64 3.50 3.48
CA ILE A 16 -10.28 3.76 3.02
C ILE A 16 -9.72 2.50 2.34
N LEU A 17 -9.13 2.72 1.17
CA LEU A 17 -8.56 1.70 0.28
C LEU A 17 -7.05 1.86 0.10
N ALA A 18 -6.51 3.06 0.34
CA ALA A 18 -5.09 3.36 0.34
C ALA A 18 -4.76 4.30 1.50
N VAL A 19 -3.64 4.08 2.18
CA VAL A 19 -3.09 4.97 3.21
C VAL A 19 -1.57 5.02 3.04
N ARG A 20 -0.96 6.18 3.22
CA ARG A 20 0.48 6.39 3.07
C ARG A 20 0.93 7.59 3.90
N PHE A 21 2.12 7.50 4.50
CA PHE A 21 2.77 8.68 5.08
C PHE A 21 3.36 9.52 3.95
N LEU A 22 3.22 10.84 4.04
CA LEU A 22 4.05 11.74 3.25
C LEU A 22 5.41 11.86 3.94
N PRO A 23 6.52 11.74 3.20
CA PRO A 23 7.87 11.69 3.77
C PRO A 23 8.39 13.09 4.11
N PHE A 24 7.60 13.87 4.86
CA PHE A 24 8.08 15.12 5.44
C PHE A 24 9.01 14.82 6.63
N GLY A 25 10.06 15.62 6.79
CA GLY A 25 11.05 15.46 7.86
C GLY A 25 10.70 16.21 9.15
N ASP A 26 9.83 17.21 9.05
CA ASP A 26 9.48 18.18 10.09
C ASP A 26 8.11 17.94 10.72
N ARG A 27 7.25 17.14 10.09
CA ARG A 27 5.89 16.83 10.55
C ARG A 27 5.40 15.49 10.03
N THR A 28 4.37 14.96 10.69
CA THR A 28 3.71 13.70 10.36
C THR A 28 2.42 13.97 9.59
N VAL A 29 2.42 13.69 8.28
CA VAL A 29 1.22 13.80 7.45
C VAL A 29 0.83 12.44 6.88
N ILE A 30 -0.43 12.06 7.06
CA ILE A 30 -0.99 10.80 6.55
C ILE A 30 -1.99 11.10 5.44
N ALA A 31 -1.73 10.59 4.24
CA ALA A 31 -2.65 10.61 3.11
C ALA A 31 -3.54 9.35 3.13
N ALA A 32 -4.82 9.52 2.83
CA ALA A 32 -5.79 8.44 2.73
C ALA A 32 -6.68 8.61 1.50
N GLY A 33 -6.97 7.52 0.79
CA GLY A 33 -7.87 7.48 -0.36
C GLY A 33 -9.02 6.53 -0.12
N ASN A 34 -10.26 6.93 -0.45
CA ASN A 34 -11.45 6.13 -0.17
C ASN A 34 -12.15 5.56 -1.42
N LYS A 35 -13.20 4.78 -1.15
CA LYS A 35 -14.10 4.16 -2.12
C LYS A 35 -14.86 5.15 -3.01
N LEU A 36 -15.00 6.41 -2.61
CA LEU A 36 -15.71 7.43 -3.40
C LEU A 36 -14.77 8.21 -4.34
N GLY A 37 -13.45 7.98 -4.26
CA GLY A 37 -12.48 8.77 -5.03
C GLY A 37 -11.97 10.01 -4.30
N HIS A 38 -12.28 10.15 -3.01
CA HIS A 38 -11.83 11.29 -2.21
C HIS A 38 -10.43 11.01 -1.65
N LEU A 39 -9.60 12.06 -1.64
CA LEU A 39 -8.26 12.07 -1.09
C LEU A 39 -8.25 12.97 0.16
N GLY A 40 -7.91 12.40 1.31
CA GLY A 40 -7.80 13.14 2.57
C GLY A 40 -6.36 13.16 3.07
N PHE A 41 -5.97 14.25 3.69
CA PHE A 41 -4.71 14.43 4.39
C PHE A 41 -4.98 14.72 5.85
N TRP A 42 -4.25 14.07 6.73
CA TRP A 42 -4.25 14.39 8.15
C TRP A 42 -2.85 14.83 8.55
N ASP A 43 -2.70 16.12 8.80
CA ASP A 43 -1.52 16.68 9.46
C ASP A 43 -1.69 16.47 10.97
N VAL A 44 -0.92 15.51 11.49
CA VAL A 44 -1.03 15.05 12.88
C VAL A 44 -0.47 16.07 13.86
N ASP A 45 0.50 16.87 13.40
CA ASP A 45 1.22 17.85 14.21
C ASP A 45 0.63 19.26 14.01
N TYR A 46 -0.50 19.35 13.29
CA TYR A 46 -1.26 20.57 13.12
C TYR A 46 -1.69 21.12 14.48
N SER A 47 -1.13 22.28 14.84
CA SER A 47 -1.43 22.99 16.09
C SER A 47 -2.40 24.15 15.90
N GLY A 48 -2.70 24.53 14.65
CA GLY A 48 -3.53 25.69 14.31
C GLY A 48 -2.92 27.02 14.74
N GLY A 49 -3.06 28.05 13.92
CA GLY A 49 -3.12 29.43 14.41
C GLY A 49 -4.59 29.81 14.60
N ASP A 50 -4.93 30.50 15.70
CA ASP A 50 -6.22 31.12 16.10
C ASP A 50 -7.57 30.46 15.69
N GLY A 51 -7.59 29.22 15.17
CA GLY A 51 -8.73 28.57 14.57
C GLY A 51 -8.76 27.06 14.80
N ASP A 52 -9.96 26.60 15.15
CA ASP A 52 -10.45 25.26 15.53
C ASP A 52 -10.33 24.19 14.42
N GLY A 53 -9.18 24.09 13.75
CA GLY A 53 -8.93 23.12 12.69
C GLY A 53 -8.51 21.75 13.22
N ASP A 54 -9.08 20.66 12.70
CA ASP A 54 -8.80 19.28 13.13
C ASP A 54 -7.60 18.62 12.40
N GLY A 55 -6.84 19.41 11.64
CA GLY A 55 -5.70 18.97 10.82
C GLY A 55 -6.09 18.13 9.60
N VAL A 56 -7.37 18.09 9.22
CA VAL A 56 -7.87 17.29 8.09
C VAL A 56 -8.18 18.15 6.87
N PHE A 57 -7.59 17.80 5.73
CA PHE A 57 -7.82 18.44 4.43
C PHE A 57 -8.35 17.42 3.43
N VAL A 58 -9.41 17.72 2.69
CA VAL A 58 -10.07 16.75 1.80
C VAL A 58 -10.25 17.32 0.40
N TYR A 59 -9.85 16.52 -0.59
CA TYR A 59 -9.90 16.82 -2.01
C TYR A 59 -10.62 15.71 -2.79
N PHE A 60 -11.05 16.01 -4.01
CA PHE A 60 -11.91 15.15 -4.82
C PHE A 60 -11.34 14.88 -6.22
N PRO A 61 -10.11 14.32 -6.34
CA PRO A 61 -9.46 14.12 -7.64
C PRO A 61 -10.14 13.05 -8.51
N HIS A 62 -10.84 12.10 -7.89
CA HIS A 62 -11.45 10.97 -8.59
C HIS A 62 -12.94 10.84 -8.26
N ARG A 63 -13.69 10.19 -9.16
CA ARG A 63 -15.11 9.83 -8.96
C ARG A 63 -15.34 8.34 -8.65
N ALA A 64 -14.24 7.60 -8.54
CA ALA A 64 -14.20 6.16 -8.35
C ALA A 64 -13.16 5.79 -7.30
N PRO A 65 -13.24 4.58 -6.70
CA PRO A 65 -12.34 4.13 -5.65
C PRO A 65 -10.86 4.44 -5.93
N ILE A 66 -10.21 5.18 -5.03
CA ILE A 66 -8.74 5.36 -5.09
C ILE A 66 -8.09 4.02 -4.77
N SER A 67 -7.27 3.52 -5.69
CA SER A 67 -6.63 2.21 -5.62
C SER A 67 -5.17 2.27 -5.16
N GLY A 68 -4.48 3.38 -5.44
CA GLY A 68 -3.11 3.62 -5.02
C GLY A 68 -2.83 5.09 -4.74
N ILE A 69 -1.89 5.32 -3.83
CA ILE A 69 -1.30 6.64 -3.54
C ILE A 69 0.21 6.43 -3.60
N SER A 70 0.91 7.19 -4.44
CA SER A 70 2.36 7.21 -4.52
C SER A 70 2.88 8.62 -4.38
N VAL A 71 3.92 8.81 -3.57
CA VAL A 71 4.56 10.12 -3.40
C VAL A 71 5.78 10.16 -4.30
N HIS A 72 6.00 11.30 -4.94
CA HIS A 72 7.18 11.51 -5.78
C HIS A 72 8.45 11.45 -4.93
N LEU A 73 9.44 10.66 -5.38
CA LEU A 73 10.64 10.36 -4.59
C LEU A 73 11.44 11.60 -4.17
N ASP A 74 11.55 12.60 -5.05
CA ASP A 74 12.29 13.84 -4.76
C ASP A 74 11.41 15.00 -4.27
N SER A 75 10.09 14.83 -4.24
CA SER A 75 9.16 15.92 -3.98
C SER A 75 7.99 15.40 -3.16
N PRO A 76 8.02 15.54 -1.82
CA PRO A 76 6.98 15.02 -0.93
C PRO A 76 5.61 15.68 -1.16
N THR A 77 5.58 16.82 -1.87
CA THR A 77 4.36 17.57 -2.21
C THR A 77 3.74 17.12 -3.53
N LYS A 78 4.45 16.34 -4.36
CA LYS A 78 3.90 15.74 -5.57
C LYS A 78 3.40 14.33 -5.30
N ILE A 79 2.11 14.11 -5.53
CA ILE A 79 1.42 12.88 -5.13
C ILE A 79 0.63 12.34 -6.31
N PHE A 80 0.94 11.12 -6.72
CA PHE A 80 0.19 10.37 -7.71
C PHE A 80 -0.91 9.56 -7.04
N THR A 81 -2.10 9.59 -7.62
CA THR A 81 -3.23 8.77 -7.19
C THR A 81 -3.84 8.07 -8.38
N SER A 82 -4.15 6.78 -8.23
CA SER A 82 -4.84 5.99 -9.25
C SER A 82 -6.23 5.58 -8.78
N CYS A 83 -7.14 5.32 -9.72
CA CYS A 83 -8.49 4.88 -9.38
C CYS A 83 -9.06 3.80 -10.32
N TYR A 84 -10.20 3.23 -9.91
CA TYR A 84 -10.88 2.15 -10.63
C TYR A 84 -11.54 2.57 -11.94
N ASP A 85 -11.63 3.87 -12.26
CA ASP A 85 -12.09 4.36 -13.56
C ASP A 85 -10.96 4.47 -14.61
N GLY A 86 -9.74 4.03 -14.25
CA GLY A 86 -8.61 4.02 -15.18
C GLY A 86 -7.85 5.33 -15.26
N PHE A 87 -7.95 6.15 -14.23
CA PHE A 87 -7.32 7.46 -14.16
C PHE A 87 -6.12 7.47 -13.22
N ILE A 88 -5.06 8.20 -13.60
CA ILE A 88 -3.97 8.59 -12.72
C ILE A 88 -3.91 10.11 -12.68
N CYS A 89 -4.04 10.67 -11.47
CA CYS A 89 -3.96 12.09 -11.21
C CYS A 89 -2.65 12.40 -10.46
N LEU A 90 -1.93 13.43 -10.91
CA LEU A 90 -0.84 14.07 -10.18
C LEU A 90 -1.42 15.27 -9.41
N MET A 91 -1.28 15.25 -8.09
CA MET A 91 -1.50 16.39 -7.21
C MET A 91 -0.17 17.09 -6.95
N ASP A 92 -0.19 18.42 -6.92
CA ASP A 92 0.86 19.25 -6.37
C ASP A 92 0.29 19.95 -5.13
N ALA A 93 0.78 19.57 -3.95
CA ALA A 93 0.24 20.03 -2.67
C ALA A 93 0.64 21.47 -2.31
N ASP A 94 1.70 22.02 -2.91
CA ASP A 94 2.10 23.42 -2.70
C ASP A 94 1.15 24.38 -3.41
N SER A 95 0.66 23.98 -4.58
CA SER A 95 -0.27 24.77 -5.40
C SER A 95 -1.74 24.32 -5.29
N GLU A 96 -2.00 23.23 -4.57
CA GLU A 96 -3.30 22.54 -4.48
C GLU A 96 -3.91 22.21 -5.86
N THR A 97 -3.07 21.92 -6.85
CA THR A 97 -3.50 21.62 -8.23
C THR A 97 -3.56 20.11 -8.50
N PHE A 98 -4.47 19.73 -9.40
CA PHE A 98 -4.70 18.35 -9.81
C PHE A 98 -4.66 18.24 -11.33
N ASN A 99 -3.76 17.41 -11.85
CA ASN A 99 -3.60 17.16 -13.27
C ASN A 99 -3.84 15.68 -13.57
N MET A 100 -4.77 15.40 -14.47
CA MET A 100 -4.94 14.05 -15.01
C MET A 100 -3.78 13.75 -15.97
N ILE A 101 -2.90 12.82 -15.60
CA ILE A 101 -1.70 12.50 -16.38
C ILE A 101 -1.83 11.22 -17.21
N TYR A 102 -2.78 10.36 -16.87
CA TYR A 102 -3.07 9.14 -17.62
C TYR A 102 -4.55 8.78 -17.49
N SER A 103 -5.12 8.27 -18.59
CA SER A 103 -6.48 7.74 -18.63
C SER A 103 -6.56 6.54 -19.57
N CYS A 104 -7.24 5.49 -19.13
CA CYS A 104 -7.62 4.35 -19.96
C CYS A 104 -9.05 3.89 -19.65
N GLY A 105 -9.59 2.97 -20.45
CA GLY A 105 -10.94 2.41 -20.27
C GLY A 105 -11.02 1.28 -19.23
N TYR A 106 -9.95 1.02 -18.48
CA TYR A 106 -9.84 -0.12 -17.58
C TYR A 106 -9.44 0.30 -16.17
N SER A 107 -9.92 -0.40 -15.15
CA SER A 107 -9.57 -0.11 -13.76
C SER A 107 -8.07 -0.28 -13.49
N ILE A 108 -7.48 0.72 -12.82
CA ILE A 108 -6.14 0.63 -12.26
C ILE A 108 -6.25 0.16 -10.81
N TYR A 109 -5.56 -0.91 -10.44
CA TYR A 109 -5.70 -1.57 -9.13
C TYR A 109 -4.54 -1.34 -8.17
N SER A 110 -3.38 -0.94 -8.69
CA SER A 110 -2.16 -0.70 -7.94
C SER A 110 -1.29 0.34 -8.66
N LEU A 111 -0.48 1.07 -7.90
CA LEU A 111 0.38 2.16 -8.38
C LEU A 111 1.60 2.27 -7.46
N CYS A 112 2.80 2.40 -8.03
CA CYS A 112 4.03 2.70 -7.31
C CYS A 112 5.07 3.37 -8.21
N GLN A 113 6.11 3.90 -7.58
CA GLN A 113 7.40 4.18 -8.23
C GLN A 113 8.42 3.16 -7.75
N ALA A 114 9.37 2.81 -8.61
CA ALA A 114 10.51 2.00 -8.22
C ALA A 114 11.49 2.86 -7.38
N PRO A 115 12.15 2.30 -6.36
CA PRO A 115 13.22 2.99 -5.65
C PRO A 115 14.27 3.54 -6.62
N HIS A 116 14.75 4.75 -6.37
CA HIS A 116 15.74 5.44 -7.19
C HIS A 116 15.30 5.76 -8.64
N ASP A 117 14.03 5.55 -9.00
CA ASP A 117 13.45 5.97 -10.28
C ASP A 117 12.35 7.01 -10.05
N ASN A 118 12.74 8.27 -10.15
CA ASN A 118 11.84 9.42 -10.05
C ASN A 118 11.11 9.73 -11.37
N THR A 119 11.43 9.05 -12.46
CA THR A 119 10.92 9.35 -13.81
C THR A 119 9.82 8.42 -14.29
N SER A 120 9.56 7.34 -13.56
CA SER A 120 8.62 6.31 -13.96
C SER A 120 7.50 6.12 -12.95
N LEU A 121 6.33 5.76 -13.46
CA LEU A 121 5.24 5.16 -12.68
C LEU A 121 4.94 3.76 -13.18
N TYR A 122 4.76 2.84 -12.25
CA TYR A 122 4.33 1.47 -12.51
C TYR A 122 2.93 1.27 -11.97
N PHE A 123 2.03 0.71 -12.78
CA PHE A 123 0.66 0.45 -12.36
C PHE A 123 0.07 -0.80 -12.97
N GLY A 124 -0.83 -1.42 -12.21
CA GLY A 124 -1.52 -2.64 -12.62
C GLY A 124 -2.86 -2.33 -13.28
N GLU A 125 -2.94 -2.56 -14.59
CA GLU A 125 -4.16 -2.46 -15.38
C GLU A 125 -4.66 -3.87 -15.67
N ARG A 126 -5.72 -4.31 -14.97
CA ARG A 126 -6.06 -5.74 -14.93
C ARG A 126 -4.81 -6.57 -14.55
N GLY A 127 -4.49 -7.63 -15.30
CA GLY A 127 -3.33 -8.49 -15.07
C GLY A 127 -2.02 -8.02 -15.72
N GLU A 128 -2.05 -6.83 -16.33
CA GLU A 128 -0.92 -6.25 -17.03
C GLU A 128 -0.21 -5.21 -16.16
N LEU A 129 1.12 -5.23 -16.18
CA LEU A 129 1.95 -4.17 -15.64
C LEU A 129 2.21 -3.13 -16.72
N LYS A 130 1.89 -1.87 -16.45
CA LYS A 130 2.24 -0.72 -17.30
C LYS A 130 3.40 0.06 -16.66
N LEU A 131 4.31 0.52 -17.51
CA LEU A 131 5.33 1.51 -17.20
C LEU A 131 4.99 2.81 -17.94
N PHE A 132 4.82 3.89 -17.19
CA PHE A 132 4.57 5.23 -17.71
C PHE A 132 5.76 6.14 -17.44
N ASP A 133 6.33 6.70 -18.50
CA ASP A 133 7.42 7.65 -18.43
C ASP A 133 6.86 9.05 -18.16
N LEU A 134 7.16 9.60 -16.98
CA LEU A 134 6.70 10.92 -16.54
C LEU A 134 7.28 12.08 -17.35
N ARG A 135 8.44 11.90 -17.99
CA ARG A 135 9.09 12.95 -18.78
C ARG A 135 8.42 13.09 -20.14
N VAL A 136 8.00 11.95 -20.70
CA VAL A 136 7.37 11.90 -22.03
C VAL A 136 5.84 11.97 -21.93
N GLY A 137 5.26 11.61 -20.79
CA GLY A 137 3.81 11.60 -20.58
C GLY A 137 3.11 10.46 -21.33
N LYS A 138 3.77 9.31 -21.46
CA LYS A 138 3.20 8.15 -22.17
C LYS A 138 3.63 6.82 -21.56
N VAL A 139 2.84 5.78 -21.83
CA VAL A 139 3.23 4.39 -21.55
C VAL A 139 4.41 4.02 -22.44
N SER A 140 5.50 3.56 -21.83
CA SER A 140 6.74 3.15 -22.49
C SER A 140 7.04 1.65 -22.32
N GLY A 141 6.30 0.94 -21.46
CA GLY A 141 6.42 -0.50 -21.28
C GLY A 141 5.11 -1.15 -20.83
N SER A 142 4.93 -2.41 -21.21
CA SER A 142 3.67 -3.15 -21.04
C SER A 142 3.98 -4.64 -20.99
N TRP A 143 3.57 -5.33 -19.91
CA TRP A 143 3.84 -6.75 -19.73
C TRP A 143 2.65 -7.50 -19.13
N ASP A 144 2.24 -8.57 -19.79
CA ASP A 144 1.21 -9.49 -19.29
C ASP A 144 1.81 -10.39 -18.20
N LEU A 145 1.46 -10.13 -16.94
CA LEU A 145 2.03 -10.83 -15.78
C LEU A 145 1.08 -11.86 -15.17
N HIS A 146 -0.22 -11.56 -15.18
CA HIS A 146 -1.23 -12.31 -14.45
C HIS A 146 -2.51 -12.50 -15.27
N GLU A 147 -3.25 -13.57 -15.01
CA GLU A 147 -4.55 -13.82 -15.67
C GLU A 147 -5.67 -12.93 -15.11
N GLN A 148 -5.49 -12.43 -13.89
CA GLN A 148 -6.42 -11.53 -13.22
C GLN A 148 -5.70 -10.32 -12.63
N ARG A 149 -6.47 -9.45 -11.98
CA ARG A 149 -5.94 -8.14 -11.55
C ARG A 149 -4.75 -8.20 -10.60
N ILE A 150 -3.79 -7.31 -10.84
CA ILE A 150 -2.64 -7.06 -9.97
C ILE A 150 -3.08 -6.21 -8.76
N ASN A 151 -3.11 -6.82 -7.58
CA ASN A 151 -3.57 -6.18 -6.34
C ASN A 151 -2.49 -5.31 -5.69
N THR A 152 -1.21 -5.67 -5.83
CA THR A 152 -0.07 -4.88 -5.37
C THR A 152 1.11 -5.05 -6.33
N ILE A 153 1.94 -4.01 -6.41
CA ILE A 153 3.26 -4.02 -7.05
C ILE A 153 4.21 -3.45 -6.00
N ASP A 154 5.31 -4.16 -5.73
CA ASP A 154 6.29 -3.74 -4.75
C ASP A 154 7.70 -4.01 -5.27
N PHE A 155 8.50 -2.97 -5.43
CA PHE A 155 9.86 -3.11 -5.91
C PHE A 155 10.78 -3.55 -4.78
N HIS A 156 11.79 -4.35 -5.12
CA HIS A 156 12.83 -4.68 -4.17
C HIS A 156 13.58 -3.40 -3.77
N PRO A 157 13.85 -3.16 -2.47
CA PRO A 157 14.40 -1.88 -1.99
C PRO A 157 15.75 -1.53 -2.64
N GLU A 158 16.66 -2.51 -2.73
CA GLU A 158 18.02 -2.28 -3.27
C GLU A 158 18.22 -2.69 -4.74
N ASN A 159 17.37 -3.57 -5.29
CA ASN A 159 17.54 -4.09 -6.64
C ASN A 159 16.44 -3.53 -7.54
N VAL A 160 16.76 -2.45 -8.22
CA VAL A 160 15.84 -1.70 -9.10
C VAL A 160 15.19 -2.53 -10.21
N ASN A 161 15.74 -3.70 -10.53
CA ASN A 161 15.20 -4.57 -11.58
C ASN A 161 14.22 -5.62 -11.05
N LEU A 162 14.20 -5.87 -9.74
CA LEU A 162 13.34 -6.87 -9.13
C LEU A 162 12.10 -6.22 -8.53
N PHE A 163 10.94 -6.84 -8.79
CA PHE A 163 9.70 -6.44 -8.17
C PHE A 163 8.79 -7.65 -7.97
N ALA A 164 7.88 -7.51 -7.01
CA ALA A 164 6.87 -8.49 -6.68
C ALA A 164 5.48 -7.99 -7.04
N THR A 165 4.63 -8.90 -7.47
CA THR A 165 3.21 -8.66 -7.71
C THR A 165 2.37 -9.66 -6.95
N SER A 166 1.14 -9.26 -6.61
CA SER A 166 0.10 -10.17 -6.13
C SER A 166 -1.14 -10.09 -7.02
N SER A 167 -1.86 -11.20 -7.19
CA SER A 167 -2.99 -11.26 -8.11
C SER A 167 -4.22 -11.98 -7.54
N THR A 168 -5.38 -11.62 -8.09
CA THR A 168 -6.65 -12.27 -7.76
C THR A 168 -6.71 -13.70 -8.34
N ASP A 169 -5.82 -14.05 -9.28
CA ASP A 169 -5.66 -15.40 -9.82
C ASP A 169 -5.14 -16.42 -8.80
N GLY A 170 -4.76 -15.99 -7.60
CA GLY A 170 -4.23 -16.86 -6.54
C GLY A 170 -2.71 -16.95 -6.50
N THR A 171 -2.00 -16.14 -7.29
CA THR A 171 -0.54 -16.13 -7.32
C THR A 171 0.05 -14.80 -6.83
N ALA A 172 1.25 -14.90 -6.25
CA ALA A 172 2.18 -13.79 -6.16
C ALA A 172 3.48 -14.19 -6.86
N CYS A 173 4.09 -13.26 -7.58
CA CYS A 173 5.25 -13.54 -8.41
C CYS A 173 6.36 -12.52 -8.18
N ILE A 174 7.62 -12.95 -8.28
CA ILE A 174 8.80 -12.09 -8.35
C ILE A 174 9.29 -12.09 -9.80
N TRP A 175 9.58 -10.91 -10.33
CA TRP A 175 9.94 -10.67 -11.72
C TRP A 175 11.27 -9.93 -11.84
N ASP A 176 11.93 -10.08 -12.99
CA ASP A 176 13.13 -9.30 -13.35
C ASP A 176 12.89 -8.46 -14.61
N LEU A 177 12.93 -7.14 -14.49
CA LEU A 177 12.72 -6.18 -15.59
C LEU A 177 13.75 -6.31 -16.72
N ARG A 178 14.96 -6.83 -16.43
CA ARG A 178 16.02 -6.98 -17.45
C ARG A 178 15.75 -8.14 -18.40
N ARG A 179 14.95 -9.11 -17.95
CA ARG A 179 14.72 -10.37 -18.65
C ARG A 179 13.36 -10.34 -19.32
N SER A 180 13.25 -9.48 -20.33
CA SER A 180 12.04 -9.39 -21.15
C SER A 180 12.22 -10.07 -22.50
N LYS A 181 11.22 -10.85 -22.91
CA LYS A 181 11.11 -11.40 -24.27
C LYS A 181 9.66 -11.29 -24.72
N GLU A 182 9.41 -10.67 -25.88
CA GLU A 182 8.07 -10.59 -26.50
C GLU A 182 6.98 -10.07 -25.53
N ASN A 183 7.23 -8.96 -24.84
CA ASN A 183 6.33 -8.36 -23.82
C ASN A 183 6.01 -9.27 -22.61
N LYS A 184 6.82 -10.30 -22.37
CA LYS A 184 6.76 -11.10 -21.15
C LYS A 184 8.01 -10.90 -20.32
N LEU A 185 7.83 -10.74 -19.02
CA LEU A 185 8.93 -10.75 -18.06
C LEU A 185 9.18 -12.17 -17.56
N GLU A 186 10.43 -12.49 -17.27
CA GLU A 186 10.76 -13.74 -16.59
C GLU A 186 10.25 -13.71 -15.15
N CYS A 187 9.40 -14.68 -14.81
CA CYS A 187 8.98 -14.94 -13.43
C CYS A 187 10.07 -15.77 -12.74
N LEU A 188 10.77 -15.17 -11.79
CA LEU A 188 11.83 -15.83 -11.02
C LEU A 188 11.27 -16.76 -9.94
N LYS A 189 10.14 -16.37 -9.35
CA LYS A 189 9.51 -17.14 -8.26
C LYS A 189 8.00 -16.95 -8.28
N THR A 190 7.26 -18.02 -8.05
CA THR A 190 5.80 -17.98 -7.86
C THR A 190 5.41 -18.57 -6.51
N VAL A 191 4.56 -17.86 -5.78
CA VAL A 191 3.92 -18.28 -4.53
C VAL A 191 2.44 -18.57 -4.80
N GLN A 192 2.06 -19.84 -4.71
CA GLN A 192 0.73 -20.33 -5.05
C GLN A 192 -0.22 -20.35 -3.85
N HIS A 193 -1.33 -19.63 -3.90
CA HIS A 193 -2.43 -19.64 -2.92
C HIS A 193 -3.69 -20.30 -3.49
N ASN A 194 -4.53 -20.83 -2.60
CA ASN A 194 -5.79 -21.48 -3.01
C ASN A 194 -6.90 -20.46 -3.33
N ARG A 195 -6.66 -19.17 -3.04
CA ARG A 195 -7.56 -18.05 -3.30
C ARG A 195 -6.74 -16.79 -3.58
N ALA A 196 -7.44 -15.75 -4.04
CA ALA A 196 -6.89 -14.43 -4.35
C ALA A 196 -5.84 -13.93 -3.33
N VAL A 197 -4.69 -13.50 -3.85
CA VAL A 197 -3.61 -12.88 -3.08
C VAL A 197 -3.83 -11.36 -3.10
N HIS A 198 -3.96 -10.77 -1.92
CA HIS A 198 -4.32 -9.37 -1.74
C HIS A 198 -3.13 -8.43 -1.58
N SER A 199 -1.99 -8.96 -1.13
CA SER A 199 -0.71 -8.26 -1.12
C SER A 199 0.46 -9.22 -1.26
N ALA A 200 1.53 -8.70 -1.85
CA ALA A 200 2.90 -9.23 -1.85
C ALA A 200 3.82 -8.03 -1.62
N HIS A 201 4.63 -8.04 -0.57
CA HIS A 201 5.55 -6.96 -0.22
C HIS A 201 6.90 -7.50 0.20
N PHE A 202 7.97 -6.89 -0.31
CA PHE A 202 9.34 -7.16 0.12
C PHE A 202 9.57 -6.61 1.51
N SER A 203 10.39 -7.30 2.28
CA SER A 203 10.87 -6.79 3.56
C SER A 203 11.80 -5.59 3.34
N PRO A 204 12.04 -4.75 4.36
CA PRO A 204 12.88 -3.57 4.22
C PRO A 204 14.31 -3.87 3.74
N SER A 205 14.88 -5.04 4.04
CA SER A 205 16.16 -5.47 3.46
C SER A 205 16.04 -6.07 2.05
N GLY A 206 14.84 -6.46 1.64
CA GLY A 206 14.55 -7.22 0.43
C GLY A 206 14.75 -8.74 0.55
N SER A 207 15.25 -9.22 1.69
CA SER A 207 15.59 -10.64 1.89
C SER A 207 14.37 -11.57 2.03
N CYS A 208 13.20 -11.01 2.34
CA CYS A 208 11.96 -11.75 2.50
C CYS A 208 10.84 -11.15 1.63
N LEU A 209 9.89 -11.99 1.22
CA LEU A 209 8.63 -11.54 0.62
C LEU A 209 7.46 -12.10 1.44
N ALA A 210 6.58 -11.21 1.90
CA ALA A 210 5.36 -11.57 2.60
C ALA A 210 4.14 -11.44 1.69
N THR A 211 3.27 -12.45 1.72
CA THR A 211 2.04 -12.49 0.93
C THR A 211 0.83 -12.72 1.83
N THR A 212 -0.25 -11.99 1.58
CA THR A 212 -1.52 -12.12 2.32
C THR A 212 -2.63 -12.57 1.38
N SER A 213 -3.34 -13.66 1.70
CA SER A 213 -4.37 -14.21 0.83
C SER A 213 -5.68 -14.50 1.56
N ARG A 214 -6.76 -14.50 0.79
CA ARG A 214 -8.10 -14.91 1.23
C ARG A 214 -8.22 -16.39 1.58
N ASP A 215 -7.16 -17.18 1.40
CA ASP A 215 -7.10 -18.58 1.86
C ASP A 215 -6.74 -18.72 3.35
N ASP A 216 -6.85 -17.63 4.11
CA ASP A 216 -6.58 -17.53 5.55
C ASP A 216 -5.12 -17.79 5.94
N LYS A 217 -4.21 -17.45 5.03
CA LYS A 217 -2.77 -17.62 5.20
C LYS A 217 -2.02 -16.34 4.89
N VAL A 218 -1.02 -16.07 5.73
CA VAL A 218 0.13 -15.23 5.41
C VAL A 218 1.28 -16.18 5.10
N ARG A 219 1.89 -16.04 3.93
CA ARG A 219 3.09 -16.81 3.56
C ARG A 219 4.29 -15.89 3.49
N ILE A 220 5.43 -16.36 3.98
CA ILE A 220 6.70 -15.65 3.92
C ILE A 220 7.68 -16.57 3.20
N ILE A 221 8.32 -16.03 2.16
CA ILE A 221 9.43 -16.70 1.48
C ILE A 221 10.74 -15.97 1.75
N SER A 222 11.83 -16.72 1.88
CA SER A 222 13.16 -16.22 2.22
C SER A 222 14.27 -17.10 1.63
N GLY A 223 15.53 -16.75 1.92
CA GLY A 223 16.71 -17.43 1.38
C GLY A 223 17.20 -16.79 0.08
N ALA A 224 18.39 -17.17 -0.39
CA ALA A 224 19.08 -16.49 -1.50
C ALA A 224 18.24 -16.41 -2.79
N ASN A 225 17.38 -17.40 -3.04
CA ASN A 225 16.48 -17.46 -4.20
C ASN A 225 14.99 -17.54 -3.79
N PHE A 226 14.64 -17.09 -2.59
CA PHE A 226 13.29 -17.20 -2.05
C PHE A 226 12.76 -18.64 -2.03
N GLU A 227 13.61 -19.60 -1.68
CA GLU A 227 13.32 -21.04 -1.70
C GLU A 227 12.65 -21.53 -0.42
N ASP A 228 12.97 -20.92 0.72
CA ASP A 228 12.35 -21.23 1.99
C ASP A 228 10.94 -20.66 2.02
N LEU A 229 9.98 -21.45 2.46
CA LEU A 229 8.59 -21.03 2.60
C LEU A 229 8.07 -21.44 3.98
N PHE A 230 7.50 -20.49 4.70
CA PHE A 230 6.66 -20.81 5.85
C PHE A 230 5.35 -20.02 5.83
N MET A 231 4.41 -20.48 6.66
CA MET A 231 3.03 -20.06 6.64
C MET A 231 2.51 -19.82 8.05
N ILE A 232 1.77 -18.74 8.20
CA ILE A 232 1.04 -18.40 9.41
C ILE A 232 -0.44 -18.34 9.07
N LYS A 233 -1.25 -19.04 9.86
CA LYS A 233 -2.71 -19.02 9.71
C LYS A 233 -3.24 -17.71 10.28
N HIS A 234 -4.03 -16.98 9.51
CA HIS A 234 -4.68 -15.75 9.93
C HIS A 234 -6.05 -15.62 9.27
N ASN A 235 -7.08 -15.21 10.01
CA ASN A 235 -8.42 -15.04 9.45
C ASN A 235 -8.46 -13.84 8.48
N ASN A 236 -8.37 -14.11 7.18
CA ASN A 236 -8.38 -13.13 6.11
C ASN A 236 -9.76 -13.00 5.44
N GLN A 237 -10.80 -13.61 6.01
CA GLN A 237 -12.17 -13.52 5.50
C GLN A 237 -12.80 -12.16 5.84
N THR A 238 -12.46 -11.17 5.03
CA THR A 238 -13.12 -9.86 5.05
C THR A 238 -14.43 -9.92 4.24
N GLY A 239 -15.52 -9.46 4.85
CA GLY A 239 -16.82 -9.38 4.18
C GLY A 239 -16.89 -8.22 3.18
N ARG A 240 -18.02 -8.11 2.47
CA ARG A 240 -18.28 -7.04 1.46
C ARG A 240 -18.02 -5.63 2.00
N TRP A 241 -18.23 -5.40 3.29
CA TRP A 241 -18.18 -4.09 3.93
C TRP A 241 -16.79 -3.64 4.36
N LEU A 242 -15.80 -4.54 4.37
CA LEU A 242 -14.42 -4.24 4.75
C LEU A 242 -13.51 -4.18 3.52
N SER A 243 -12.40 -3.46 3.64
CA SER A 243 -11.27 -3.65 2.71
C SER A 243 -10.62 -4.99 3.02
N THR A 244 -10.07 -5.66 2.00
CA THR A 244 -9.27 -6.87 2.20
C THR A 244 -8.10 -6.57 3.12
N PHE A 245 -7.62 -7.53 3.92
CA PHE A 245 -6.38 -7.31 4.66
C PHE A 245 -5.17 -7.37 3.73
N ARG A 246 -4.18 -6.51 4.01
CA ARG A 246 -2.87 -6.48 3.35
C ARG A 246 -1.82 -6.31 4.44
N ALA A 247 -1.03 -7.35 4.70
CA ALA A 247 0.09 -7.24 5.63
C ALA A 247 1.10 -6.25 5.08
N ILE A 248 1.73 -5.48 5.97
CA ILE A 248 2.92 -4.69 5.64
C ILE A 248 4.06 -5.10 6.57
N TRP A 249 5.29 -4.90 6.10
CA TRP A 249 6.45 -4.96 6.97
C TRP A 249 6.52 -3.75 7.88
N GLY A 250 7.18 -3.93 9.02
CA GLY A 250 7.62 -2.84 9.89
C GLY A 250 8.80 -2.08 9.28
N TRP A 251 9.80 -1.84 10.12
CA TRP A 251 11.01 -1.09 9.74
C TRP A 251 12.21 -1.99 9.47
N ASP A 252 12.06 -3.28 9.71
CA ASP A 252 13.03 -4.33 9.44
C ASP A 252 12.30 -5.62 9.00
N ASP A 253 13.06 -6.70 8.87
CA ASP A 253 12.56 -8.02 8.47
C ASP A 253 11.94 -8.81 9.64
N SER A 254 11.75 -8.19 10.81
CA SER A 254 11.37 -8.91 12.02
C SER A 254 9.86 -9.07 12.15
N TYR A 255 9.08 -8.05 11.75
CA TYR A 255 7.66 -7.98 12.04
C TYR A 255 6.79 -7.60 10.84
N LEU A 256 5.65 -8.29 10.71
CA LEU A 256 4.54 -7.91 9.84
C LEU A 256 3.36 -7.39 10.68
N TYR A 257 2.64 -6.41 10.13
CA TYR A 257 1.44 -5.83 10.72
C TYR A 257 0.23 -6.06 9.82
N LEU A 258 -0.85 -6.57 10.40
CA LEU A 258 -2.07 -6.95 9.70
C LEU A 258 -3.29 -6.71 10.59
N GLY A 259 -4.43 -6.35 10.01
CA GLY A 259 -5.66 -6.18 10.78
C GLY A 259 -6.34 -7.51 11.06
N ASN A 260 -7.08 -7.60 12.16
CA ASN A 260 -7.89 -8.77 12.49
C ASN A 260 -9.37 -8.43 12.68
N MET A 261 -10.21 -9.47 12.68
CA MET A 261 -11.67 -9.32 12.80
C MET A 261 -12.15 -8.90 14.21
N ARG A 262 -11.25 -8.86 15.21
CA ARG A 262 -11.53 -8.39 16.58
C ARG A 262 -11.25 -6.90 16.78
N ARG A 263 -11.09 -6.13 15.70
CA ARG A 263 -10.77 -4.68 15.74
C ARG A 263 -9.41 -4.41 16.40
N ALA A 264 -8.42 -5.19 16.02
CA ALA A 264 -7.06 -5.03 16.51
C ALA A 264 -6.04 -5.24 15.38
N VAL A 265 -4.77 -5.02 15.70
CA VAL A 265 -3.64 -5.22 14.76
C VAL A 265 -2.87 -6.45 15.23
N ASP A 266 -2.87 -7.50 14.43
CA ASP A 266 -1.98 -8.64 14.63
C ASP A 266 -0.55 -8.27 14.19
N VAL A 267 0.41 -8.65 15.02
CA VAL A 267 1.85 -8.48 14.82
C VAL A 267 2.46 -9.87 14.74
N ILE A 268 2.95 -10.20 13.55
CA ILE A 268 3.56 -11.48 13.26
C ILE A 268 5.08 -11.35 13.43
N SER A 269 5.68 -12.15 14.32
CA SER A 269 7.13 -12.32 14.40
C SER A 269 7.59 -13.32 13.34
N VAL A 270 8.48 -12.88 12.44
CA VAL A 270 9.03 -13.72 11.36
C VAL A 270 9.99 -14.76 11.93
N ALA A 271 10.86 -14.34 12.86
CA ALA A 271 11.83 -15.23 13.49
C ALA A 271 11.15 -16.30 14.35
N ASP A 272 10.22 -15.90 15.21
CA ASP A 272 9.57 -16.81 16.16
C ASP A 272 8.38 -17.56 15.53
N ARG A 273 7.90 -17.10 14.37
CA ARG A 273 6.70 -17.61 13.69
C ARG A 273 5.46 -17.56 14.57
N THR A 274 5.39 -16.55 15.43
CA THR A 274 4.27 -16.32 16.36
C THR A 274 3.45 -15.11 15.95
N THR A 275 2.24 -15.01 16.50
CA THR A 275 1.37 -13.84 16.33
C THR A 275 0.98 -13.31 17.69
N THR A 276 1.19 -12.01 17.87
CA THR A 276 0.70 -11.22 19.01
C THR A 276 -0.30 -10.19 18.51
N THR A 277 -1.02 -9.52 19.40
CA THR A 277 -2.04 -8.54 19.00
C THR A 277 -1.83 -7.22 19.74
N LEU A 278 -1.85 -6.11 19.01
CA LEU A 278 -1.94 -4.75 19.54
C LEU A 278 -3.41 -4.37 19.67
N GLU A 279 -3.82 -4.10 20.90
CA GLU A 279 -5.19 -3.74 21.25
C GLU A 279 -5.23 -2.36 21.90
N SER A 280 -6.31 -1.64 21.68
CA SER A 280 -6.61 -0.37 22.36
C SER A 280 -8.11 -0.13 22.26
N GLU A 281 -8.71 0.40 23.32
CA GLU A 281 -10.12 0.76 23.35
C GLU A 281 -10.50 1.80 22.28
N HIS A 282 -9.53 2.59 21.81
CA HIS A 282 -9.74 3.59 20.78
C HIS A 282 -9.89 2.97 19.38
N VAL A 283 -9.52 1.70 19.18
CA VAL A 283 -9.72 0.97 17.91
C VAL A 283 -11.17 0.51 17.77
N THR A 284 -12.02 1.47 17.44
CA THR A 284 -13.47 1.28 17.36
C THR A 284 -13.95 0.54 16.10
N SER A 285 -13.06 0.29 15.13
CA SER A 285 -13.38 -0.37 13.87
C SER A 285 -12.19 -1.11 13.28
N ILE A 286 -12.44 -2.16 12.50
CA ILE A 286 -11.41 -3.05 11.94
C ILE A 286 -10.45 -2.27 11.03
N PRO A 287 -9.14 -2.20 11.36
CA PRO A 287 -8.13 -1.63 10.49
C PRO A 287 -7.84 -2.60 9.34
N CYS A 288 -7.80 -2.12 8.10
CA CYS A 288 -7.60 -2.96 6.91
C CYS A 288 -6.45 -2.50 6.00
N ARG A 289 -5.99 -1.25 6.18
CA ARG A 289 -4.90 -0.65 5.42
C ARG A 289 -3.89 -0.11 6.42
N PHE A 290 -2.61 -0.23 6.08
CA PHE A 290 -1.51 0.07 6.98
C PHE A 290 -0.43 0.81 6.20
N ALA A 291 0.30 1.68 6.89
CA ALA A 291 1.56 2.25 6.44
C ALA A 291 2.49 2.36 7.64
N ALA A 292 3.75 1.96 7.49
CA ALA A 292 4.81 2.24 8.45
C ALA A 292 5.44 3.58 8.08
N HIS A 293 5.73 4.42 9.07
CA HIS A 293 6.38 5.71 8.82
C HIS A 293 7.80 5.48 8.32
N PRO A 294 8.24 6.12 7.22
CA PRO A 294 9.55 5.85 6.62
C PRO A 294 10.73 6.23 7.53
N TYR A 295 10.63 7.35 8.25
CA TYR A 295 11.72 7.86 9.10
C TYR A 295 11.53 7.63 10.61
N ASN A 296 10.29 7.62 11.11
CA ASN A 296 9.98 7.48 12.52
C ASN A 296 9.66 6.03 12.89
N VAL A 297 10.70 5.25 13.20
CA VAL A 297 10.59 3.84 13.60
C VAL A 297 9.68 3.69 14.81
N GLY A 298 8.65 2.86 14.69
CA GLY A 298 7.63 2.68 15.72
C GLY A 298 6.38 3.54 15.52
N SER A 299 6.22 4.20 14.38
CA SER A 299 5.00 4.93 14.00
C SER A 299 4.23 4.23 12.88
N LEU A 300 3.07 3.63 13.20
CA LEU A 300 2.24 2.84 12.29
C LEU A 300 0.87 3.51 12.11
N ALA A 301 0.57 3.94 10.89
CA ALA A 301 -0.77 4.37 10.53
C ALA A 301 -1.62 3.16 10.13
N CYS A 302 -2.86 3.09 10.60
CA CYS A 302 -3.83 2.12 10.11
C CYS A 302 -5.20 2.76 9.83
N ALA A 303 -5.86 2.29 8.78
CA ALA A 303 -7.08 2.90 8.26
C ALA A 303 -8.19 1.88 8.05
N THR A 304 -9.45 2.36 8.10
CA THR A 304 -10.63 1.51 8.31
C THR A 304 -11.69 1.67 7.21
N ALA A 305 -12.65 0.73 7.20
CA ALA A 305 -13.83 0.84 6.37
C ALA A 305 -14.76 2.01 6.75
N GLY A 306 -14.65 2.49 7.99
CA GLY A 306 -15.35 3.68 8.46
C GLY A 306 -14.59 4.97 8.19
N GLY A 307 -13.53 4.99 7.39
CA GLY A 307 -12.80 6.22 7.05
C GLY A 307 -12.03 6.88 8.20
N LYS A 308 -11.87 6.16 9.32
CA LYS A 308 -10.95 6.54 10.40
C LYS A 308 -9.52 6.10 10.08
N VAL A 309 -8.56 6.91 10.50
CA VAL A 309 -7.13 6.63 10.56
C VAL A 309 -6.70 6.66 12.03
N PHE A 310 -5.91 5.68 12.44
CA PHE A 310 -5.27 5.59 13.74
C PHE A 310 -3.76 5.66 13.55
N LEU A 311 -3.06 6.39 14.41
CA LEU A 311 -1.61 6.45 14.43
C LEU A 311 -1.07 5.83 15.73
N TRP A 312 -0.53 4.63 15.62
CA TRP A 312 0.19 3.98 16.72
C TRP A 312 1.59 4.53 16.79
N THR A 313 2.06 4.88 17.99
CA THR A 313 3.44 5.35 18.22
C THR A 313 4.14 4.48 19.25
N LYS A 314 5.46 4.66 19.40
CA LYS A 314 6.16 4.20 20.60
C LYS A 314 5.56 4.91 21.82
N SER A 315 5.42 4.16 22.91
CA SER A 315 5.00 4.65 24.22
C SER A 315 6.08 5.54 24.83
#